data_AF-A0AAW5PIZ0-F1
#
_entry.id   AF-A0AAW5PIZ0-F1
#
_cell.length_a   1.000
_cell.length_b   1.000
_cell.length_c   1.000
_cell.angle_alpha   90.00
_cell.angle_beta   90.00
_cell.angle_gamma   90.00
#
_symmetry.space_group_name_H-M   'P 1'
#
loop_
_entity.id
_entity.type
_entity.pdbx_description
1 polymer ?
#
loop_
_entity_poly.entity_id
_entity_poly.type
_entity_poly.pdbx_seq_one_letter_code
_entity_poly.pdbx_strand_id
1 'polypeptide(L)' 'MSEDSLETKYLRTFGAVLSAAQTARILGYKSTASLAKARARGSLPFQMFLLPKRRGWFADTVDVAAFVDSAKASSGG' A
#
# COMPACT_ATOMS: atom_id res chain seq x y z
N MET A 1 -16.61 10.60 -18.17
CA MET A 1 -15.16 10.39 -17.96
C MET A 1 -15.00 9.91 -16.55
N SER A 2 -14.97 8.59 -16.36
CA SER A 2 -14.89 7.96 -15.04
C SER A 2 -13.60 7.18 -14.95
N GLU A 3 -12.47 7.88 -14.90
CA GLU A 3 -11.21 7.31 -14.43
C GLU A 3 -11.00 7.77 -13.00
N ASP A 4 -11.78 7.19 -12.08
CA ASP A 4 -11.45 7.24 -10.66
C ASP A 4 -10.21 6.36 -10.47
N SER A 5 -9.04 6.95 -10.71
CA SER A 5 -7.76 6.26 -10.55
C SER A 5 -7.68 5.73 -9.12
N LEU A 6 -7.18 4.50 -8.95
CA LEU A 6 -7.06 3.85 -7.63
C LEU A 6 -6.36 4.74 -6.61
N GLU A 7 -5.40 5.54 -7.07
CA GLU A 7 -4.73 6.57 -6.30
C GLU A 7 -5.73 7.57 -5.71
N THR A 8 -6.56 8.21 -6.54
CA THR A 8 -7.56 9.21 -6.09
C THR A 8 -8.53 8.59 -5.08
N LYS A 9 -8.96 7.35 -5.32
CA LYS A 9 -9.82 6.61 -4.40
C LYS A 9 -9.18 6.39 -3.04
N TYR A 10 -7.92 5.94 -3.01
CA TYR A 10 -7.20 5.69 -1.77
C TYR A 10 -6.84 6.99 -1.06
N LEU A 11 -6.46 8.04 -1.79
CA LEU A 11 -6.18 9.37 -1.23
C LEU A 11 -7.42 9.94 -0.54
N ARG A 12 -8.60 9.81 -1.16
CA ARG A 12 -9.87 10.28 -0.57
C ARG A 12 -10.30 9.46 0.65
N THR A 13 -10.03 8.15 0.64
CA THR A 13 -10.48 7.23 1.70
C THR A 13 -9.55 7.22 2.91
N PHE A 14 -8.23 7.25 2.68
CA PHE A 14 -7.22 7.04 3.72
C PHE A 14 -6.29 8.24 3.91
N GLY A 15 -6.24 9.17 2.96
CA GLY A 15 -5.31 10.30 2.93
C GLY A 15 -4.04 9.99 2.16
N ALA A 16 -3.05 10.88 2.26
CA ALA A 16 -1.75 10.77 1.59
C ALA A 16 -0.89 9.59 2.10
N VAL A 17 -1.19 9.05 3.28
CA VAL A 17 -0.37 8.04 3.93
C VAL A 17 -1.22 6.89 4.45
N LEU A 18 -0.81 5.67 4.15
CA LEU A 18 -1.43 4.44 4.61
C LEU A 18 -0.67 3.87 5.80
N SER A 19 -1.40 3.49 6.85
CA SER A 19 -0.83 2.69 7.93
C SER A 19 -0.55 1.25 7.48
N ALA A 20 0.38 0.57 8.14
CA ALA A 20 0.68 -0.84 7.87
C ALA A 20 -0.57 -1.75 7.87
N ALA A 21 -1.59 -1.45 8.69
CA ALA A 21 -2.84 -2.18 8.71
C ALA A 21 -3.66 -1.98 7.43
N GLN A 22 -3.76 -0.73 6.96
CA GLN A 22 -4.43 -0.40 5.70
C GLN A 22 -3.67 -1.00 4.52
N THR A 23 -2.36 -0.85 4.47
CA THR A 23 -1.52 -1.42 3.40
C THR A 23 -1.64 -2.94 3.37
N ALA A 24 -1.61 -3.63 4.52
CA ALA A 24 -1.84 -5.07 4.58
C ALA A 24 -3.21 -5.45 4.00
N ARG A 25 -4.26 -4.70 4.35
CA ARG A 25 -5.62 -4.95 3.86
C ARG A 25 -5.77 -4.72 2.36
N ILE A 26 -5.18 -3.66 1.82
CA ILE A 26 -5.22 -3.33 0.38
C ILE A 26 -4.49 -4.39 -0.44
N LEU A 27 -3.35 -4.88 0.06
CA LEU A 27 -2.52 -5.88 -0.60
C LEU A 27 -3.01 -7.32 -0.38
N GLY A 28 -4.07 -7.53 0.40
CA GLY A 28 -4.62 -8.86 0.71
C GLY A 28 -3.80 -9.69 1.71
N TYR A 29 -2.88 -9.07 2.47
CA TYR A 29 -2.17 -9.77 3.54
C TYR A 29 -3.08 -10.02 4.74
N LYS A 30 -2.98 -11.23 5.30
CA LYS A 30 -3.77 -11.66 6.47
C LYS A 30 -3.50 -10.83 7.74
N SER A 31 -2.27 -10.32 7.90
CA SER A 31 -1.86 -9.52 9.06
C SER A 31 -0.76 -8.52 8.71
N THR A 32 -0.61 -7.46 9.52
CA THR A 32 0.51 -6.51 9.47
C THR A 32 1.87 -7.17 9.63
N ALA A 33 1.96 -8.26 10.38
CA ALA A 33 3.19 -9.04 10.53
C ALA A 33 3.62 -9.73 9.22
N SER A 34 2.67 -10.20 8.40
CA SER A 34 2.96 -10.79 7.08
C SER A 34 3.50 -9.72 6.12
N LEU A 35 2.91 -8.52 6.16
CA LEU A 35 3.40 -7.37 5.42
C LEU A 35 4.82 -6.98 5.87
N ALA A 36 5.07 -6.93 7.18
CA ALA A 36 6.40 -6.67 7.73
C ALA A 36 7.43 -7.70 7.27
N LYS A 37 7.06 -8.99 7.17
CA LYS A 37 7.92 -10.04 6.60
C LYS A 37 8.16 -9.84 5.10
N ALA A 38 7.14 -9.52 4.30
CA ALA A 38 7.28 -9.25 2.88
C ALA A 38 8.19 -8.04 2.61
N ARG A 39 8.04 -7.00 3.43
CA ARG A 39 8.92 -5.84 3.47
C ARG A 39 10.36 -6.23 3.82
N ALA A 40 10.57 -7.00 4.89
CA ALA A 40 11.89 -7.44 5.31
C ALA A 40 12.58 -8.31 4.25
N ARG A 41 11.80 -9.03 3.44
CA ARG A 41 12.28 -9.77 2.26
C ARG A 41 12.60 -8.90 1.04
N GLY A 42 12.32 -7.59 1.07
CA GLY A 42 12.50 -6.71 -0.08
C GLY A 42 11.53 -6.99 -1.22
N SER A 43 10.40 -7.67 -0.94
CA SER A 43 9.42 -8.06 -1.96
C SER A 43 8.40 -6.95 -2.26
N LEU A 44 8.46 -5.83 -1.53
CA LEU A 44 7.61 -4.67 -1.75
C LEU A 44 8.38 -3.68 -2.63
N PRO A 45 7.81 -3.26 -3.77
CA PRO A 45 8.48 -2.32 -4.67
C PRO A 45 8.45 -0.87 -4.17
N PHE A 46 7.79 -0.61 -3.04
CA PHE A 46 7.70 0.71 -2.43
C PHE A 46 8.31 0.73 -1.02
N GLN A 47 8.81 1.90 -0.63
CA GLN A 47 9.38 2.10 0.70
C GLN A 47 8.32 2.46 1.72
N MET A 48 8.42 1.80 2.86
CA MET A 48 7.64 2.14 4.04
C MET A 48 8.51 2.93 5.01
N PHE A 49 7.98 4.04 5.49
CA PHE A 49 8.64 4.96 6.40
C PHE A 49 7.96 5.00 7.77
N LEU A 50 8.70 5.50 8.77
CA LEU A 50 8.18 5.73 10.11
C LEU A 50 7.85 7.21 10.22
N LEU A 51 6.65 7.53 10.69
CA LEU A 51 6.32 8.91 11.00
C LEU A 51 6.84 9.27 12.39
N PRO A 52 7.60 10.38 12.55
CA PRO A 52 7.93 10.88 13.88
C PRO A 52 6.62 11.16 14.64
N LYS A 53 6.54 10.70 15.90
CA LYS A 53 5.35 10.74 16.78
C LYS A 53 4.21 9.77 16.45
N ARG A 54 4.32 8.89 15.44
CA ARG A 54 3.34 7.82 15.22
C ARG A 54 4.00 6.45 15.34
N ARG A 55 3.38 5.55 16.09
CA ARG A 55 3.82 4.16 16.20
C ARG A 55 3.36 3.37 14.97
N GLY A 56 4.30 2.68 14.35
CA GLY A 56 4.03 1.79 13.22
C GLY A 56 4.61 2.29 11.90
N TRP A 57 4.60 1.41 10.92
CA TRP A 57 5.06 1.70 9.57
C TRP A 57 3.94 2.32 8.74
N PHE A 58 4.34 3.22 7.87
CA PHE A 58 3.47 3.91 6.94
C PHE A 58 4.00 3.75 5.52
N ALA A 59 3.09 3.68 4.56
CA ALA A 59 3.38 3.64 3.14
C ALA A 59 2.74 4.85 2.46
N ASP A 60 3.35 5.32 1.39
CA ASP A 60 2.74 6.34 0.56
C ASP A 60 1.54 5.75 -0.20
N THR A 61 0.44 6.48 -0.25
CA THR A 61 -0.78 6.03 -0.93
C THR A 61 -0.57 5.87 -2.43
N VAL A 62 0.22 6.76 -3.05
CA VAL A 62 0.52 6.75 -4.48
C VAL A 62 1.29 5.49 -4.86
N ASP A 63 2.35 5.19 -4.11
CA ASP A 63 3.17 3.98 -4.29
C ASP A 63 2.34 2.69 -4.19
N VAL A 64 1.48 2.60 -3.18
CA VAL A 64 0.62 1.42 -2.99
C VAL A 64 -0.40 1.30 -4.13
N ALA A 65 -0.97 2.42 -4.59
CA ALA A 65 -1.90 2.43 -5.71
C ALA A 65 -1.24 1.94 -7.01
N ALA A 66 -0.06 2.49 -7.33
CA ALA A 66 0.73 2.10 -8.50
C ALA A 66 1.10 0.62 -8.46
N PHE A 67 1.46 0.10 -7.28
CA PHE A 67 1.74 -1.33 -7.12
C PHE A 67 0.51 -2.20 -7.37
N VAL A 68 -0.65 -1.86 -6.80
CA VAL A 68 -1.88 -2.63 -7.00
C VAL A 68 -2.28 -2.62 -8.47
N ASP A 69 -2.12 -1.49 -9.15
CA ASP A 69 -2.38 -1.37 -10.58
C ASP A 69 -1.44 -2.26 -11.42
N SER A 70 -0.13 -2.22 -11.14
CA SER A 70 0.87 -3.09 -11.76
C SER A 70 0.63 -4.58 -11.47
N ALA A 71 0.25 -4.93 -10.25
CA ALA A 71 -0.07 -6.30 -9.86
C ALA A 71 -1.33 -6.82 -10.59
N LYS A 72 -2.36 -5.96 -10.74
CA LYS A 72 -3.55 -6.28 -11.55
C LYS A 72 -3.18 -6.54 -13.00
N ALA A 73 -2.38 -5.67 -13.60
CA ALA A 73 -1.91 -5.83 -14.98
C ALA A 73 -1.10 -7.14 -15.17
N SER A 74 -0.34 -7.54 -14.15
CA SER A 74 0.47 -8.76 -14.17
C SER A 74 -0.35 -10.05 -13.96
N SER A 75 -1.48 -9.98 -13.25
CA SER A 75 -2.35 -11.13 -12.95
C SER A 75 -3.42 -11.42 -14.03
N GLY A 76 -3.47 -10.63 -15.10
CA GLY A 76 -4.42 -10.76 -16.20
C GLY A 76 -3.99 -11.68 -17.35
N GLY A 77 -3.12 -12.67 -17.08
CA GLY A 77 -2.63 -13.65 -18.06
C GLY A 77 -3.23 -15.03 -17.86
#